data_AF-A0A850C873-F1
#
_entry.id   AF-A0A850C873-F1
#
_cell.length_a   1.000
_cell.length_b   1.000
_cell.length_c   1.000
_cell.angle_alpha   90.00
_cell.angle_beta   90.00
_cell.angle_gamma   90.00
#
_symmetry.space_group_name_H-M   'P 1'
#
loop_
_entity.id
_entity.type
_entity.pdbx_description
1 polymer ?
#
loop_
_entity_poly.entity_id
_entity_poly.type
_entity_poly.pdbx_seq_one_letter_code
_entity_poly.pdbx_strand_id
1 'polypeptide(L)' 'EKFYRPAEVDLLISDPSLARNKLQWEPAVTFKELVTMMVDSDMARHQKMN' A
#
# COMPACT_ATOMS: atom_id res chain seq x y z
N GLU A 1 6.70 16.33 -16.84
CA GLU A 1 5.35 16.30 -17.45
C GLU A 1 4.83 14.91 -17.81
N LYS A 2 5.66 13.93 -18.20
CA LYS A 2 5.21 12.60 -18.71
C LYS A 2 4.37 11.73 -17.74
N PHE A 3 4.26 12.08 -16.46
CA PHE A 3 3.60 11.24 -15.42
C PHE A 3 2.50 11.97 -14.62
N TYR A 4 2.05 13.14 -15.06
CA TYR A 4 0.97 13.86 -14.38
C TYR A 4 -0.40 13.38 -14.90
N ARG A 5 -1.38 13.15 -14.01
CA ARG A 5 -2.74 12.85 -14.44
C ARG A 5 -3.52 14.16 -14.58
N PRO A 6 -4.29 14.36 -15.67
CA PRO A 6 -5.10 15.58 -15.85
C PRO A 6 -6.13 15.83 -14.75
N ALA A 7 -6.50 14.78 -14.01
CA ALA A 7 -7.33 14.85 -12.81
C ALA A 7 -6.63 14.07 -11.71
N GLU A 8 -5.86 14.78 -10.87
CA GLU A 8 -5.27 14.22 -9.66
C GLU A 8 -6.31 14.16 -8.53
N VAL A 9 -6.09 13.24 -7.60
CA VAL A 9 -6.87 13.16 -6.37
C VAL A 9 -5.99 13.61 -5.22
N ASP A 10 -6.33 14.75 -4.63
CA ASP A 10 -5.49 15.38 -3.60
C ASP A 10 -5.43 14.57 -2.31
N LEU A 11 -6.56 13.96 -1.91
CA LEU A 11 -6.67 13.27 -0.63
C LEU A 11 -7.66 12.11 -0.70
N LEU A 12 -7.22 10.95 -0.21
CA LEU A 12 -8.05 9.77 -0.01
C LEU A 12 -7.93 9.33 1.45
N ILE A 13 -9.04 9.44 2.19
CA ILE A 13 -9.14 8.99 3.58
C ILE A 13 -10.24 7.95 3.66
N SER A 14 -9.94 6.81 4.30
CA SER A 14 -10.87 5.71 4.47
C SER A 14 -11.48 5.67 5.88
N ASP A 15 -12.75 5.28 6.00
CA ASP A 15 -13.34 4.76 7.24
C ASP A 15 -13.89 3.34 7.03
N PRO A 16 -13.18 2.30 7.48
CA PRO A 16 -13.65 0.92 7.39
C PRO A 16 -14.46 0.46 8.61
N SER A 17 -15.09 1.36 9.36
CA SER A 17 -15.91 1.05 10.55
C SER A 17 -16.99 -0.01 10.28
N LEU A 18 -17.65 0.04 9.13
CA LEU A 18 -18.66 -0.96 8.75
C LEU A 18 -18.08 -2.38 8.63
N ALA A 19 -16.90 -2.51 8.01
CA ALA A 19 -16.23 -3.80 7.83
C ALA A 19 -15.77 -4.38 9.18
N ARG A 20 -15.19 -3.55 10.05
CA ARG A 20 -14.86 -3.94 11.43
C ARG A 20 -16.08 -4.48 12.17
N ASN A 21 -17.19 -3.75 12.14
CA ASN A 21 -18.38 -4.10 12.90
C ASN A 21 -19.08 -5.36 12.38
N LYS A 22 -19.23 -5.50 11.07
CA LYS A 22 -20.02 -6.58 10.46
C LYS A 22 -19.20 -7.84 10.19
N LEU A 23 -17.92 -7.69 9.88
CA LEU A 23 -17.06 -8.78 9.43
C LEU A 23 -15.97 -9.12 10.43
N GLN A 24 -15.84 -8.35 11.52
CA GLN A 24 -14.71 -8.46 12.45
C GLN A 24 -13.37 -8.37 11.71
N TRP A 25 -13.35 -7.59 10.63
CA TRP A 25 -12.19 -7.43 9.76
C TRP A 25 -11.34 -6.25 10.22
N GLU A 26 -10.03 -6.48 10.31
CA GLU A 26 -9.01 -5.48 10.59
C GLU A 26 -7.84 -5.67 9.60
N PRO A 27 -7.15 -4.59 9.19
CA PRO A 27 -5.96 -4.71 8.35
C PRO A 27 -4.83 -5.40 9.13
N ALA A 28 -4.24 -6.44 8.55
CA ALA A 28 -3.17 -7.20 9.20
C ALA A 28 -1.77 -6.57 9.03
N VAL A 29 -1.62 -5.60 8.13
CA VAL A 29 -0.33 -5.00 7.76
C VAL A 29 -0.44 -3.49 7.82
N THR A 30 0.48 -2.85 8.52
CA THR A 30 0.60 -1.38 8.59
C THR A 30 1.28 -0.82 7.34
N PHE A 31 1.16 0.49 7.11
CA PHE A 31 1.82 1.15 5.99
C PHE A 31 3.35 0.96 6.01
N LYS A 32 3.98 1.07 7.20
CA LYS A 32 5.42 0.91 7.35
C LYS A 32 5.87 -0.52 6.99
N GLU A 33 5.15 -1.52 7.48
CA GLU A 33 5.46 -2.93 7.19
C GLU A 33 5.29 -3.24 5.71
N LEU A 34 4.24 -2.71 5.08
CA LEU A 34 4.04 -2.86 3.63
C LEU A 34 5.21 -2.28 2.84
N VAL A 35 5.67 -1.07 3.17
CA VAL A 35 6.83 -0.45 2.51
C VAL A 35 8.08 -1.30 2.68
N THR A 36 8.39 -1.75 3.90
CA THR A 36 9.56 -2.61 4.16
C THR A 36 9.48 -3.91 3.37
N MET A 37 8.33 -4.59 3.40
CA MET A 37 8.12 -5.85 2.68
C MET A 37 8.34 -5.71 1.17
N MET A 38 7.84 -4.63 0.57
CA MET A 38 7.99 -4.38 -0.85
C MET A 38 9.45 -4.12 -1.23
N VAL A 39 10.15 -3.26 -0.48
CA VAL A 39 11.55 -2.91 -0.76
C VAL A 39 12.46 -4.13 -0.59
N ASP A 40 12.30 -4.88 0.49
CA ASP A 40 13.11 -6.09 0.74
C ASP A 40 12.92 -7.12 -0.38
N SER A 41 11.68 -7.30 -0.83
CA SER A 41 11.37 -8.20 -1.95
C SER A 41 12.06 -7.76 -3.25
N ASP A 42 12.00 -6.47 -3.59
CA ASP A 42 12.65 -5.96 -4.81
C ASP A 42 14.17 -6.04 -4.71
N MET A 43 14.77 -5.74 -3.55
CA MET A 43 16.20 -5.89 -3.33
C MET A 43 16.65 -7.35 -3.50
N ALA A 44 15.91 -8.30 -2.94
CA ALA A 44 16.19 -9.72 -3.11
C ALA A 44 16.06 -10.17 -4.57
N ARG A 45 15.09 -9.62 -5.31
CA ARG A 45 14.93 -9.89 -6.75
C ARG A 45 16.11 -9.34 -7.55
N HIS A 46 16.54 -8.11 -7.28
CA HIS A 46 17.66 -7.49 -7.97
C HIS A 46 18.98 -8.20 -7.70
N GLN A 47 19.22 -8.67 -6.47
CA GLN A 47 20.42 -9.43 -6.13
C GLN A 47 20.51 -10.78 -6.84
N LYS A 48 19.39 -11.46 -7.08
CA LYS A 48 19.36 -12.75 -7.80
C LYS A 48 19.53 -12.63 -9.32
N MET A 49 19.33 -11.44 -9.87
CA MET A 49 19.45 -11.18 -11.30
C MET A 49 20.88 -10.76 -11.71
N ASN A 50 21.73 -10.43 -10.73
CA ASN A 50 23.15 -10.17 -10.90
C ASN A 50 23.98 -11.43 -10.59
#